data_AF-A0AA39MU89-F1
#
_entry.id   AF-A0AA39MU89-F1
#
_cell.length_a   1.000
_cell.length_b   1.000
_cell.length_c   1.000
_cell.angle_alpha   90.00
_cell.angle_beta   90.00
_cell.angle_gamma   90.00
#
_symmetry.space_group_name_H-M   'P 1'
#
loop_
_entity.id
_entity.type
_entity.pdbx_description
1 polymer ?
#
loop_
_entity_poly.entity_id
_entity_poly.type
_entity_poly.pdbx_seq_one_letter_code
_entity_poly.pdbx_strand_id
1 'polypeptide(L)' 'VILAFVLYPEIQAKAQAELDAVVGHTRLPNFDDHLQLPYIDAILLEALRWNPIVPMGM' A
#
# COMPACT_ATOMS: atom_id res chain seq x y z
N VAL A 1 -6.45 -7.22 -2.86
CA VAL A 1 -5.64 -6.36 -1.95
C VAL A 1 -5.68 -6.86 -0.51
N ILE A 2 -6.85 -6.96 0.15
CA ILE A 2 -6.96 -7.48 1.53
C ILE A 2 -6.37 -8.88 1.68
N LEU A 3 -6.54 -9.76 0.69
CA LEU A 3 -5.98 -11.11 0.68
C LEU A 3 -4.43 -11.13 0.76
N ALA A 4 -3.75 -10.15 0.16
CA ALA A 4 -2.29 -10.05 0.22
C ALA A 4 -1.82 -9.68 1.63
N PHE A 5 -2.54 -8.80 2.32
CA PHE A 5 -2.26 -8.46 3.73
C PHE A 5 -2.52 -9.63 4.69
N VAL A 6 -3.53 -10.46 4.41
CA VAL A 6 -3.83 -11.66 5.20
C VAL A 6 -2.75 -12.75 5.00
N LEU A 7 -2.19 -12.87 3.79
CA LEU A 7 -1.13 -13.84 3.49
C LEU A 7 0.25 -13.40 4.00
N TYR A 8 0.50 -12.09 4.10
CA TYR A 8 1.80 -11.53 4.49
C TYR A 8 1.65 -10.47 5.59
N PRO A 9 1.37 -10.89 6.84
CA PRO A 9 1.18 -9.96 7.97
C PRO A 9 2.44 -9.12 8.28
N GLU A 10 3.63 -9.63 7.97
CA GLU A 10 4.89 -8.90 8.06
C GLU A 10 4.99 -7.69 7.11
N ILE A 11 4.39 -7.80 5.92
CA ILE A 11 4.33 -6.71 4.95
C ILE A 11 3.34 -5.67 5.43
N GLN A 12 2.21 -6.10 6.02
CA GLN A 12 1.26 -5.20 6.66
C GLN A 12 1.91 -4.41 7.80
N ALA A 13 2.67 -5.07 8.68
CA ALA A 13 3.36 -4.41 9.79
C ALA A 13 4.38 -3.36 9.30
N LYS A 14 5.14 -3.65 8.24
CA LYS A 14 6.06 -2.68 7.62
C LYS A 14 5.33 -1.50 7.00
N ALA A 15 4.24 -1.76 6.27
CA ALA A 15 3.43 -0.70 5.66
C ALA A 15 2.83 0.23 6.73
N GLN A 16 2.36 -0.33 7.84
CA GLN A 16 1.86 0.44 8.97
C GLN A 16 2.96 1.30 9.61
N ALA A 17 4.16 0.74 9.80
CA ALA A 17 5.30 1.48 10.37
C ALA A 17 5.77 2.63 9.47
N GLU A 18 5.81 2.45 8.14
CA GLU A 18 6.08 3.55 7.21
C GLU A 18 4.98 4.62 7.26
N LEU A 19 3.72 4.20 7.29
CA LEU A 19 2.60 5.13 7.38
C LEU A 19 2.67 5.97 8.66
N ASP A 20 2.96 5.31 9.79
CA ASP A 20 3.14 5.98 11.08
C ASP A 20 4.37 6.91 11.10
N ALA A 21 5.43 6.59 10.35
CA ALA A 21 6.63 7.42 10.24
C ALA A 21 6.40 8.68 9.38
N VAL A 22 5.60 8.58 8.31
CA VAL A 22 5.36 9.68 7.36
C VAL A 22 4.22 10.58 7.80
N VAL A 23 3.07 10.01 8.13
CA VAL A 23 1.84 10.76 8.43
C VAL A 23 1.71 11.05 9.93
N GLY A 24 2.26 10.18 10.78
CA GLY A 24 2.03 10.21 12.22
C GLY A 24 0.56 9.96 12.60
N HIS A 25 0.24 10.10 13.89
CA HIS A 25 -1.11 9.85 14.42
C HIS A 25 -2.04 11.08 14.41
N THR A 26 -1.59 12.20 13.83
CA THR A 26 -2.22 13.51 14.03
C THR A 26 -3.15 13.92 12.88
N ARG A 27 -2.99 13.34 11.69
CA ARG A 27 -3.87 13.60 10.53
C ARG A 27 -4.13 12.35 9.72
N LEU A 28 -5.24 12.39 8.97
CA LEU A 28 -5.51 11.39 7.94
C LEU A 28 -4.50 11.55 6.79
N PRO A 29 -4.04 10.45 6.17
CA PRO A 29 -3.14 10.51 5.02
C PRO A 29 -3.76 11.35 3.91
N ASN A 30 -2.99 12.29 3.35
CA ASN A 30 -3.39 13.03 2.16
C ASN A 30 -2.72 12.42 0.91
N PHE A 31 -3.29 12.68 -0.28
CA PHE A 31 -2.72 12.17 -1.54
C PHE A 31 -1.31 12.70 -1.82
N ASP A 32 -0.92 13.86 -1.27
CA ASP A 32 0.46 14.37 -1.33
C ASP A 32 1.46 13.48 -0.58
N ASP A 33 1.02 12.78 0.48
CA ASP A 33 1.86 11.88 1.26
C ASP A 33 2.16 10.57 0.53
N HIS A 34 1.41 10.23 -0.54
CA HIS A 34 1.68 9.03 -1.34
C HIS A 34 3.09 9.05 -1.94
N LEU A 35 3.62 10.22 -2.30
CA LEU A 35 5.00 10.35 -2.80
C LEU A 35 6.05 9.98 -1.75
N GLN A 36 5.68 10.01 -0.47
CA GLN A 36 6.54 9.63 0.65
C GLN A 36 6.28 8.20 1.15
N LEU A 37 5.35 7.47 0.53
CA LEU A 37 4.97 6.11 0.91
C LEU A 37 5.30 5.08 -0.20
N PRO A 38 6.58 4.99 -0.63
CA PRO A 38 6.97 4.14 -1.75
C PRO A 38 6.71 2.65 -1.50
N TYR A 39 6.71 2.20 -0.25
CA TYR A 39 6.42 0.80 0.07
C TYR A 39 4.94 0.46 -0.10
N ILE A 40 4.04 1.39 0.23
CA ILE A 40 2.59 1.21 0.02
C ILE A 40 2.29 1.17 -1.49
N ASP A 41 2.92 2.05 -2.28
CA ASP A 41 2.80 2.01 -3.74
C ASP A 41 3.34 0.70 -4.33
N ALA A 42 4.48 0.21 -3.84
CA ALA A 42 5.00 -1.09 -4.27
C ALA A 42 4.03 -2.24 -3.98
N ILE A 43 3.39 -2.25 -2.81
CA ILE A 43 2.35 -3.24 -2.46
C ILE A 43 1.13 -3.10 -3.37
N LEU A 44 0.70 -1.86 -3.65
CA LEU A 44 -0.42 -1.60 -4.54
C LEU A 44 -0.13 -2.10 -5.96
N LEU A 45 1.05 -1.81 -6.49
CA LEU A 45 1.51 -2.30 -7.79
C LEU A 45 1.59 -3.83 -7.82
N GLU A 46 2.08 -4.48 -6.77
CA GLU A 46 2.13 -5.95 -6.68
C GLU A 46 0.72 -6.56 -6.58
N ALA A 47 -0.19 -5.91 -5.86
CA ALA A 47 -1.59 -6.32 -5.81
C ALA A 47 -2.29 -6.17 -7.16
N LEU A 48 -2.00 -5.08 -7.90
CA LEU A 48 -2.45 -4.88 -9.28
C LEU A 48 -1.78 -5.86 -10.25
N ARG A 49 -0.55 -6.31 -9.98
CA ARG A 49 0.11 -7.37 -10.77
C ARG A 49 -0.62 -8.70 -10.61
N TRP A 50 -1.03 -9.06 -9.39
CA TRP A 50 -1.73 -10.33 -9.13
C TRP A 50 -3.18 -10.29 -9.58
N ASN A 51 -3.83 -9.13 -9.46
CA ASN A 51 -5.25 -8.99 -9.77
C ASN A 51 -5.52 -7.62 -10.40
N PRO A 52 -5.12 -7.42 -11.67
CA PRO A 52 -5.27 -6.14 -12.34
C PRO A 52 -6.75 -5.78 -12.45
N ILE A 53 -7.07 -4.53 -12.11
CA ILE A 53 -8.44 -4.00 -12.17
C ILE A 53 -8.93 -3.96 -13.63
N VAL A 54 -8.00 -3.83 -14.57
CA VAL A 54 -8.26 -3.91 -16.00
C VAL A 54 -7.77 -5.28 -16.50
N PRO A 55 -8.64 -6.17 -16.97
CA PRO A 55 -8.19 -7.40 -17.63
C PRO A 55 -7.33 -7.01 -18.85
N MET A 56 -6.19 -7.69 -19.03
CA MET A 56 -5.23 -7.40 -20.10
C MET A 56 -5.93 -7.26 -21.45
N GLY A 57 -5.94 -6.05 -22.02
CA GLY A 57 -6.40 -5.78 -23.40
C GLY A 57 -7.64 -4.89 -23.54
N MET A 58 -7.58 -3.64 -23.08
CA MET A 58 -8.28 -2.52 -23.72
C MET A 58 -7.26 -1.49 -24.20
#